data_AF-E0RQH2-F1
#
_entry.id   AF-E0RQH2-F1
#
_cell.length_a   1.000
_cell.length_b   1.000
_cell.length_c   1.000
_cell.angle_alpha   90.00
_cell.angle_beta   90.00
_cell.angle_gamma   90.00
#
_symmetry.space_group_name_H-M   'P 1'
#
loop_
_entity.id
_entity.type
_entity.pdbx_description
1 polymer ?
#
loop_
_entity_poly.entity_id
_entity_poly.type
_entity_poly.pdbx_seq_one_letter_code
_entity_poly.pdbx_strand_id
1 'polypeptide(L)'
;MERFDAPSVLAPAVLFAPDPRLPVQVRALTSGKAAIFRKDDLLLLFRHYPALLSSFLADVSDKLLALSRRLSFLTLLSLRERLARYLLSLPADPDGAVTLPSTVGHLATYLGTTRPSLSRLFSRFRREGLVEKTGRRVRILDRGALTRILTDRR
;
A
#
# COMPACT_ATOMS: atom_id res chain seq x y z
N MET A 1 -4.36 7.43 6.68
CA MET A 1 -5.26 8.34 5.96
C MET A 1 -4.82 8.36 4.52
N GLU A 2 -5.62 7.78 3.63
CA GLU A 2 -5.35 7.78 2.19
C GLU A 2 -5.60 9.18 1.61
N ARG A 3 -4.79 9.59 0.64
CA ARG A 3 -4.89 10.89 -0.01
C ARG A 3 -5.10 10.65 -1.50
N PHE A 4 -5.96 11.46 -2.10
CA PHE A 4 -6.31 11.38 -3.51
C PHE A 4 -6.04 12.74 -4.14
N ASP A 5 -5.39 12.72 -5.30
CA ASP A 5 -5.15 13.91 -6.12
C ASP A 5 -6.09 13.89 -7.33
N ALA A 6 -6.51 15.06 -7.80
CA ALA A 6 -7.38 15.16 -8.96
C ALA A 6 -6.59 14.85 -10.26
N PRO A 7 -7.21 14.18 -11.26
CA PRO A 7 -8.51 13.52 -11.20
C PRO A 7 -8.43 12.15 -10.50
N SER A 8 -9.37 11.85 -9.60
CA SER A 8 -9.49 10.55 -8.93
C SER A 8 -10.95 10.16 -8.73
N VAL A 9 -11.25 8.87 -8.92
CA VAL A 9 -12.58 8.30 -8.63
C VAL A 9 -12.62 7.81 -7.18
N LEU A 10 -13.58 8.31 -6.43
CA LEU A 10 -13.80 7.93 -5.02
C LEU A 10 -14.90 6.88 -4.91
N ALA A 11 -14.66 5.85 -4.09
CA ALA A 11 -15.63 4.80 -3.74
C ALA A 11 -16.35 4.11 -4.92
N PRO A 12 -15.68 3.76 -6.04
CA PRO A 12 -16.35 3.15 -7.20
C PRO A 12 -17.01 1.80 -6.87
N ALA A 13 -16.41 1.04 -5.96
CA ALA A 13 -16.96 -0.26 -5.52
C ALA A 13 -18.27 -0.13 -4.72
N VAL A 14 -18.49 1.00 -4.03
CA VAL A 14 -19.69 1.22 -3.21
C VAL A 14 -20.92 1.49 -4.09
N LEU A 15 -20.73 2.05 -5.29
CA LEU A 15 -21.81 2.41 -6.20
C LEU A 15 -22.69 1.21 -6.60
N PHE A 16 -22.08 0.03 -6.74
CA PHE A 16 -22.76 -1.22 -7.12
C PHE A 16 -22.91 -2.20 -5.96
N ALA A 17 -22.53 -1.81 -4.74
CA ALA A 17 -22.72 -2.65 -3.56
C ALA A 17 -24.21 -2.79 -3.21
N PRO A 18 -24.65 -3.96 -2.67
CA PRO A 18 -26.02 -4.12 -2.17
C PRO A 18 -26.39 -3.11 -1.09
N ASP A 19 -25.41 -2.70 -0.28
CA ASP A 19 -25.52 -1.67 0.74
C ASP A 19 -24.52 -0.52 0.42
N PRO A 20 -24.97 0.55 -0.25
CA PRO A 20 -24.08 1.59 -0.79
C PRO A 20 -23.68 2.64 0.25
N ARG A 21 -23.36 2.22 1.47
CA ARG A 21 -22.86 3.11 2.53
C ARG A 21 -21.35 3.21 2.47
N LEU A 22 -20.83 4.44 2.53
CA LEU A 22 -19.40 4.67 2.64
C LEU A 22 -18.91 4.19 4.02
N PRO A 23 -17.96 3.25 4.10
CA PRO A 23 -17.41 2.80 5.37
C PRO A 23 -16.45 3.82 6.00
N VAL A 24 -16.22 4.94 5.31
CA VAL A 24 -15.22 5.96 5.65
C VAL A 24 -15.78 7.36 5.42
N GLN A 25 -15.18 8.34 6.10
CA GLN A 25 -15.45 9.75 5.86
C GLN A 25 -14.50 10.29 4.78
N VAL A 26 -15.04 11.13 3.90
CA VAL A 26 -14.27 11.87 2.90
C VAL A 26 -14.22 13.33 3.34
N ARG A 27 -13.01 13.90 3.40
CA ARG A 27 -12.80 15.30 3.77
C ARG A 27 -11.93 15.99 2.73
N ALA A 28 -12.37 17.15 2.25
CA ALA A 28 -11.55 18.03 1.43
C ALA A 28 -10.39 18.60 2.27
N LEU A 29 -9.15 18.41 1.82
CA LEU A 29 -7.96 19.00 2.45
C LEU A 29 -7.62 20.39 1.90
N THR A 30 -8.06 20.65 0.67
CA THR A 30 -7.91 21.91 -0.06
C THR A 30 -9.23 22.20 -0.80
N SER A 31 -9.42 23.44 -1.23
CA SER A 31 -10.56 23.80 -2.10
C SER A 31 -10.49 23.01 -3.41
N GLY A 32 -11.62 22.42 -3.80
CA GLY A 32 -11.71 21.59 -5.00
C GLY A 32 -13.14 21.41 -5.48
N LYS A 33 -13.31 20.73 -6.61
CA LYS A 33 -14.62 20.38 -7.17
C LYS A 33 -14.79 18.87 -7.17
N ALA A 34 -16.00 18.40 -6.86
CA ALA A 34 -16.38 17.01 -6.98
C ALA A 34 -17.55 16.90 -7.94
N ALA A 35 -17.49 15.92 -8.85
CA ALA A 35 -18.63 15.53 -9.67
C ALA A 35 -19.30 14.32 -9.01
N ILE A 36 -20.61 14.40 -8.78
CA ILE A 36 -21.40 13.32 -8.18
C ILE A 36 -22.18 12.67 -9.30
N PHE A 37 -22.02 11.36 -9.46
CA PHE A 37 -22.77 10.56 -10.42
C PHE A 37 -23.72 9.64 -9.68
N ARG A 38 -25.01 9.67 -10.04
CA ARG A 38 -25.95 8.65 -9.56
C ARG A 38 -25.72 7.37 -10.33
N LYS A 39 -26.06 6.23 -9.72
CA LYS A 39 -25.95 4.91 -10.35
C LYS A 39 -26.65 4.86 -11.70
N ASP A 40 -27.87 5.37 -11.78
CA ASP A 40 -28.69 5.32 -13.00
C ASP A 40 -28.09 6.17 -14.13
N ASP A 41 -27.56 7.35 -13.81
CA ASP A 41 -26.88 8.21 -14.78
C ASP A 41 -25.64 7.52 -15.35
N LEU A 42 -24.87 6.84 -14.49
CA LEU A 42 -23.68 6.11 -14.91
C LEU A 42 -24.03 4.89 -15.77
N LEU A 43 -25.11 4.18 -15.43
CA LEU A 43 -25.63 3.07 -16.24
C LEU A 43 -26.07 3.52 -17.64
N LEU A 44 -26.70 4.70 -17.75
CA LEU A 44 -27.01 5.30 -19.05
C LEU A 44 -25.73 5.61 -19.84
N LEU A 45 -24.73 6.22 -19.18
CA LEU A 45 -23.45 6.51 -19.81
C LEU A 45 -22.73 5.25 -20.30
N PHE A 46 -22.74 4.17 -19.51
CA PHE A 46 -22.15 2.89 -19.92
C PHE A 46 -22.82 2.29 -21.17
N ARG A 47 -24.12 2.49 -21.33
CA ARG A 47 -24.86 2.04 -22.54
C ARG A 47 -24.45 2.83 -23.78
N HIS A 48 -24.24 4.13 -23.64
CA HIS A 48 -23.85 4.99 -24.77
C HIS A 48 -22.34 4.92 -25.06
N TYR A 49 -21.52 4.63 -24.05
CA TYR A 49 -20.07 4.61 -24.13
C TYR A 49 -19.51 3.31 -23.53
N PRO A 50 -19.52 2.18 -24.27
CA PRO A 50 -19.02 0.89 -23.77
C PRO A 50 -17.55 0.94 -23.29
N ALA A 51 -16.72 1.78 -23.90
CA ALA A 51 -15.33 1.99 -23.48
C ALA A 51 -15.22 2.57 -22.04
N LEU A 52 -16.21 3.37 -21.62
CA LEU A 52 -16.29 3.89 -20.25
C LEU A 52 -16.57 2.75 -19.26
N LEU A 53 -17.47 1.83 -19.61
CA LEU A 53 -17.74 0.64 -18.80
C LEU A 53 -16.48 -0.22 -18.64
N SER A 54 -15.78 -0.52 -19.74
CA SER A 54 -14.54 -1.28 -19.68
C SER A 54 -13.49 -0.61 -18.80
N SER A 55 -13.31 0.71 -18.92
CA SER A 55 -12.40 1.48 -18.07
C SER A 55 -12.80 1.45 -16.59
N PHE A 56 -14.11 1.55 -16.30
CA PHE A 56 -14.63 1.47 -14.93
C PHE A 56 -14.39 0.09 -14.31
N LEU A 57 -14.67 -0.98 -15.06
CA LEU A 57 -14.42 -2.35 -14.61
C LEU A 57 -12.93 -2.60 -14.37
N ALA A 58 -12.06 -2.11 -15.26
CA ALA A 58 -10.61 -2.20 -15.08
C ALA A 58 -10.15 -1.51 -13.79
N ASP A 59 -10.59 -0.28 -13.51
CA ASP A 59 -10.26 0.44 -12.27
C ASP A 59 -10.71 -0.32 -11.01
N VAL A 60 -11.92 -0.88 -11.02
CA VAL A 60 -12.43 -1.69 -9.90
C VAL A 60 -11.62 -2.99 -9.74
N SER A 61 -11.31 -3.68 -10.84
CA SER A 61 -10.50 -4.91 -10.83
C SER A 61 -9.08 -4.65 -10.32
N ASP A 62 -8.44 -3.56 -10.73
CA ASP A 62 -7.10 -3.18 -10.28
C ASP A 62 -7.08 -2.91 -8.77
N LYS A 63 -8.10 -2.20 -8.26
CA LYS A 63 -8.27 -1.97 -6.82
C LYS A 63 -8.47 -3.27 -6.06
N LEU A 64 -9.29 -4.19 -6.57
CA LEU A 64 -9.50 -5.50 -5.95
C LEU A 64 -8.22 -6.34 -5.92
N LEU A 65 -7.46 -6.37 -7.02
CA LEU A 65 -6.19 -7.09 -7.09
C LEU A 65 -5.16 -6.47 -6.14
N ALA A 66 -5.09 -5.14 -6.03
CA ALA A 66 -4.23 -4.46 -5.08
C ALA A 66 -4.58 -4.81 -3.63
N LEU A 67 -5.86 -4.85 -3.29
CA LEU A 67 -6.34 -5.28 -1.97
C LEU A 67 -6.00 -6.74 -1.68
N SER A 68 -6.19 -7.64 -2.66
CA SER A 68 -5.85 -9.06 -2.53
C SER A 68 -4.35 -9.25 -2.28
N ARG A 69 -3.49 -8.61 -3.10
CA ARG A 69 -2.02 -8.61 -2.90
C ARG A 69 -1.64 -8.08 -1.52
N ARG A 70 -2.33 -7.04 -1.06
CA ARG A 70 -2.10 -6.44 0.25
C ARG A 70 -2.48 -7.39 1.39
N LEU A 71 -3.60 -8.08 1.27
CA LEU A 71 -4.04 -9.08 2.23
C LEU A 71 -3.03 -10.23 2.28
N SER A 72 -2.66 -10.79 1.12
CA SER A 72 -1.62 -11.83 1.02
C SER A 72 -0.30 -11.40 1.66
N PHE A 73 0.14 -10.17 1.42
CA PHE A 73 1.35 -9.62 2.05
C PHE A 73 1.25 -9.60 3.59
N LEU A 74 0.06 -9.34 4.14
CA LEU A 74 -0.15 -9.26 5.59
C LEU A 74 -0.39 -10.63 6.24
N THR A 75 -1.00 -11.59 5.53
CA THR A 75 -1.39 -12.89 6.08
C THR A 75 -0.33 -13.97 5.84
N LEU A 76 0.34 -13.96 4.70
CA LEU A 76 1.27 -15.02 4.30
C LEU A 76 2.70 -14.80 4.78
N LEU A 77 3.02 -13.59 5.23
CA LEU A 77 4.36 -13.20 5.64
C LEU A 77 4.37 -12.80 7.11
N SER A 78 5.32 -13.33 7.86
CA SER A 78 5.69 -12.83 9.18
C SER A 78 6.14 -11.38 9.12
N LEU A 79 6.08 -10.66 10.25
CA LEU A 79 6.57 -9.27 10.32
C LEU A 79 8.03 -9.14 9.85
N ARG A 80 8.85 -10.16 10.11
CA ARG A 80 10.24 -10.25 9.67
C ARG A 80 10.36 -10.24 8.15
N GLU A 81 9.62 -11.13 7.48
CA GLU A 81 9.57 -11.22 6.03
C GLU A 81 8.95 -9.96 5.40
N ARG A 82 7.92 -9.39 6.01
CA ARG A 82 7.29 -8.14 5.54
C ARG A 82 8.29 -6.98 5.53
N LEU A 83 9.09 -6.83 6.60
CA LEU A 83 10.12 -5.80 6.65
C LEU A 83 11.23 -6.06 5.62
N ALA A 84 11.72 -7.29 5.52
CA ALA A 84 12.76 -7.63 4.54
C ALA A 84 12.29 -7.35 3.10
N ARG A 85 11.09 -7.82 2.72
CA ARG A 85 10.49 -7.57 1.40
C ARG A 85 10.28 -6.08 1.15
N TYR A 86 9.83 -5.34 2.16
CA TYR A 86 9.65 -3.89 2.04
C TYR A 86 10.98 -3.18 1.75
N LEU A 87 12.03 -3.45 2.53
CA LEU A 87 13.34 -2.83 2.31
C LEU A 87 13.94 -3.18 0.94
N LEU A 88 13.77 -4.43 0.49
CA LEU A 88 14.25 -4.89 -0.83
C LEU A 88 13.47 -4.27 -2.01
N SER A 89 12.22 -3.86 -1.79
CA SER A 89 11.38 -3.21 -2.80
C SER A 89 11.65 -1.72 -2.99
N LEU A 90 12.36 -1.09 -2.05
CA LEU A 90 12.70 0.32 -2.16
C LEU A 90 13.84 0.52 -3.18
N PRO A 91 13.83 1.63 -3.94
CA PRO A 91 14.96 2.00 -4.77
C PRO A 91 16.19 2.19 -3.89
N ALA A 92 17.30 1.58 -4.29
CA ALA A 92 18.58 1.71 -3.59
C ALA A 92 19.38 2.87 -4.20
N ASP A 93 19.98 3.67 -3.32
CA ASP A 93 20.99 4.66 -3.66
C ASP A 93 22.28 3.95 -4.15
N PRO A 94 23.21 4.67 -4.81
CA PRO A 94 24.47 4.10 -5.29
C PRO A 94 25.33 3.42 -4.21
N ASP A 95 25.19 3.83 -2.95
CA ASP A 95 25.87 3.25 -1.79
C ASP A 95 25.13 2.05 -1.17
N GLY A 96 24.06 1.58 -1.82
CA GLY A 96 23.25 0.44 -1.38
C GLY A 96 22.29 0.77 -0.23
N ALA A 97 22.16 2.05 0.16
CA ALA A 97 21.19 2.46 1.15
C ALA A 97 19.81 2.66 0.54
N VAL A 98 18.76 2.46 1.35
CA VAL A 98 17.38 2.78 0.99
C VAL A 98 16.85 3.85 1.93
N THR A 99 16.05 4.77 1.39
CA THR A 99 15.42 5.83 2.18
C THR A 99 13.98 5.48 2.47
N LEU A 100 13.61 5.45 3.76
CA LEU A 100 12.24 5.21 4.17
C LEU A 100 11.37 6.44 3.81
N PRO A 101 10.34 6.28 2.95
CA PRO A 101 9.48 7.38 2.52
C PRO A 101 8.59 7.91 3.65
N SER A 102 8.41 7.13 4.72
CA SER A 102 7.54 7.45 5.84
C SER A 102 8.22 7.26 7.19
N THR A 103 7.59 7.77 8.25
CA THR A 103 8.07 7.58 9.62
C THR A 103 7.96 6.11 10.03
N VAL A 104 8.72 5.70 11.04
CA VAL A 104 8.61 4.33 11.60
C VAL A 104 7.19 4.03 12.09
N GLY A 105 6.44 5.03 12.56
CA GLY A 105 5.03 4.88 12.93
C GLY A 105 4.16 4.52 11.74
N HIS A 106 4.25 5.28 10.65
CA HIS A 106 3.51 4.97 9.41
C HIS A 106 3.94 3.64 8.81
N LEU A 107 5.23 3.32 8.83
CA LEU A 107 5.73 2.03 8.38
C LEU A 107 5.18 0.87 9.25
N ALA A 108 5.06 1.06 10.56
CA ALA A 108 4.47 0.06 11.44
C ALA A 108 3.01 -0.22 11.07
N THR A 109 2.21 0.82 10.86
CA THR A 109 0.84 0.69 10.35
C THR A 109 0.82 -0.03 8.99
N TYR A 110 1.73 0.34 8.09
CA TYR A 110 1.87 -0.31 6.79
C TYR A 110 2.30 -1.79 6.89
N LEU A 111 3.10 -2.18 7.86
CA LEU A 111 3.51 -3.57 8.04
C LEU A 111 2.54 -4.35 8.96
N GLY A 112 1.39 -3.77 9.32
CA GLY A 112 0.40 -4.39 10.18
C GLY A 112 0.94 -4.70 11.58
N THR A 113 1.72 -3.78 12.16
CA THR A 113 2.32 -3.93 13.49
C THR A 113 2.32 -2.61 14.28
N THR A 114 2.83 -2.66 15.50
CA THR A 114 3.01 -1.47 16.35
C THR A 114 4.41 -0.89 16.19
N ARG A 115 4.55 0.43 16.41
CA ARG A 115 5.84 1.12 16.36
C ARG A 115 6.90 0.47 17.26
N PRO A 116 6.62 0.08 18.53
CA PRO A 116 7.60 -0.62 19.37
C PRO A 116 8.04 -1.97 18.79
N SER A 117 7.11 -2.76 18.25
CA SER A 117 7.44 -4.05 17.64
C SER A 117 8.32 -3.90 16.40
N LEU A 118 8.02 -2.92 15.54
CA LEU A 118 8.86 -2.62 14.40
C LEU A 118 10.25 -2.11 14.81
N SER A 119 10.34 -1.22 15.79
CA SER A 119 11.62 -0.76 16.33
C SER A 119 12.47 -1.91 16.88
N ARG A 120 11.86 -2.84 17.62
CA ARG A 120 12.55 -4.05 18.11
C ARG A 120 13.06 -4.92 16.96
N LEU A 121 12.29 -5.06 15.89
CA LEU A 121 12.71 -5.81 14.71
C LEU A 121 13.88 -5.14 13.99
N PHE A 122 13.86 -3.82 13.82
CA PHE A 122 15.02 -3.08 13.28
C PHE A 122 16.28 -3.28 14.14
N SER A 123 16.15 -3.21 15.47
CA SER A 123 17.28 -3.49 16.37
C SER A 123 17.78 -4.93 16.25
N ARG A 124 16.88 -5.89 15.99
CA ARG A 124 17.25 -7.28 15.71
C ARG A 124 18.01 -7.41 14.38
N PHE A 125 17.50 -6.82 13.29
CA PHE A 125 18.21 -6.80 12.00
C PHE A 125 19.58 -6.15 12.09
N ARG A 126 19.74 -5.11 12.90
CA ARG A 126 21.04 -4.50 13.18
C ARG A 126 21.99 -5.43 13.93
N ARG A 127 21.51 -6.11 14.97
CA ARG A 127 22.32 -7.10 15.72
C ARG A 127 22.72 -8.30 14.87
N GLU A 128 21.88 -8.69 13.92
CA GLU A 128 22.17 -9.76 12.96
C GLU A 128 23.03 -9.31 11.77
N GLY A 129 23.47 -8.05 11.75
CA GLY A 129 24.31 -7.52 10.67
C GLY A 129 23.60 -7.40 9.32
N LEU A 130 22.26 -7.39 9.29
CA LEU A 130 21.48 -7.31 8.05
C LEU A 130 21.37 -5.88 7.53
N VAL A 131 21.17 -4.93 8.44
CA VAL A 131 20.97 -3.51 8.11
C VAL A 131 21.55 -2.59 9.18
N GLU A 132 21.93 -1.39 8.76
CA GLU A 132 22.17 -0.26 9.66
C GLU A 132 21.16 0.84 9.39
N LYS A 133 20.64 1.46 10.44
CA LYS A 133 19.61 2.49 10.31
C LYS A 133 20.03 3.78 10.99
N THR A 134 20.03 4.87 10.22
CA THR A 134 20.31 6.23 10.68
C THR A 134 19.16 7.14 10.26
N GLY A 135 18.31 7.53 11.21
CA GLY A 135 17.11 8.32 10.91
C GLY A 135 16.14 7.58 9.97
N ARG A 136 15.95 8.09 8.75
CA ARG A 136 15.16 7.45 7.69
C ARG A 136 16.00 6.65 6.68
N ARG A 137 17.33 6.77 6.73
CA ARG A 137 18.24 6.04 5.84
C ARG A 137 18.53 4.66 6.44
N VAL A 138 18.42 3.62 5.64
CA VAL A 138 18.70 2.23 6.02
C VAL A 138 19.72 1.67 5.04
N ARG A 139 20.95 1.44 5.50
CA ARG A 139 22.01 0.78 4.73
C ARG A 139 21.80 -0.73 4.80
N ILE A 140 21.65 -1.38 3.65
CA ILE A 140 21.54 -2.84 3.58
C ILE A 140 22.95 -3.40 3.58
N LEU A 141 23.30 -4.15 4.63
CA LEU A 141 24.64 -4.72 4.80
C LEU A 141 24.74 -6.09 4.11
N ASP A 142 23.69 -6.90 4.19
CA ASP A 142 23.62 -8.22 3.53
C ASP A 142 22.29 -8.40 2.82
N ARG A 143 22.27 -8.07 1.52
CA ARG A 143 21.10 -8.24 0.64
C ARG A 143 20.77 -9.72 0.43
N GLY A 144 21.77 -10.60 0.43
CA GLY A 144 21.61 -12.04 0.25
C GLY A 144 20.89 -12.66 1.45
N ALA A 145 21.29 -12.33 2.67
CA ALA A 145 20.61 -12.75 3.89
C ALA A 145 19.18 -12.21 3.98
N LEU A 146 18.93 -10.95 3.63
CA LEU A 146 17.56 -10.41 3.56
C LEU A 146 16.69 -11.15 2.55
N THR A 147 17.26 -11.54 1.40
CA THR A 147 16.55 -12.33 0.39
C THR A 147 16.25 -13.73 0.89
N ARG A 148 17.20 -14.37 1.61
CA ARG A 148 17.01 -15.70 2.22
C ARG A 148 15.84 -15.75 3.21
N ILE A 149 15.61 -14.66 3.97
CA ILE A 149 14.44 -14.55 4.86
C ILE A 149 13.12 -14.79 4.09
N LEU A 150 13.06 -14.46 2.79
CA LEU A 150 11.86 -14.60 1.97
C LEU A 150 11.69 -15.99 1.35
N THR A 151 12.75 -16.80 1.33
CA THR A 151 12.78 -18.11 0.66
C THR A 151 12.73 -19.29 1.65
N ASP A 152 12.93 -19.05 2.95
CA ASP A 152 13.07 -20.06 4.00
C ASP A 152 11.75 -20.77 4.40
N ARG A 153 10.78 -20.86 3.47
CA ARG A 153 9.48 -21.52 3.64
C ARG A 153 9.43 -22.92 2.99
N ARG A 154 10.57 -23.61 2.87
CA ARG A 154 10.61 -25.03 2.48
C ARG A 154 10.88 -25.92 3.70
#